data_AF-A0A1D9DXE6-F1
#
_entry.id   AF-A0A1D9DXE6-F1
#
_cell.length_a   1.000
_cell.length_b   1.000
_cell.length_c   1.000
_cell.angle_alpha   90.00
_cell.angle_beta   90.00
_cell.angle_gamma   90.00
#
_symmetry.space_group_name_H-M   'P 1'
#
loop_
_entity.id
_entity.type
_entity.pdbx_description
1 polymer ?
#
loop_
_entity_poly.entity_id
_entity_poly.type
_entity_poly.pdbx_seq_one_letter_code
_entity_poly.pdbx_strand_id
1 'polypeptide(L)'
;MNPLIIPIAVEWVFLITTLAPLIFTGRFKNRPNLGLAIWFSAFLSAGVAAAIAIVVAGYSVFETWLVIHENPQGGEPWLLALVSGLGPWLLLAIAGVSIALVNQKIEPLVEQARELKPALGLVKKQQTEYRGVSVATIELPIDQAFTDGKEIYVTAQWWNRLNVGQREQLLQHEYAHIRLRHPGLKKLAGFIRVLTPNLAASKALAAEVFELTELAAKGYCSSGWLPTSVR
;
A
#
# COMPACT_ATOMS: atom_id res chain seq x y z
N MET A 1 -32.34 -10.18 3.22
CA MET A 1 -30.90 -10.52 3.23
C MET A 1 -30.51 -11.26 4.52
N ASN A 2 -29.46 -12.09 4.53
CA ASN A 2 -29.02 -12.76 5.77
C ASN A 2 -28.39 -11.73 6.72
N PRO A 3 -28.96 -11.47 7.92
CA PRO A 3 -28.48 -10.44 8.84
C PRO A 3 -27.06 -10.70 9.36
N LEU A 4 -26.55 -11.93 9.19
CA LEU A 4 -25.22 -12.33 9.66
C LEU A 4 -24.06 -11.83 8.79
N ILE A 5 -24.32 -11.33 7.58
CA ILE A 5 -23.23 -10.94 6.65
C ILE A 5 -22.45 -9.74 7.18
N ILE A 6 -23.14 -8.71 7.69
CA ILE A 6 -22.50 -7.51 8.25
C ILE A 6 -21.61 -7.86 9.47
N PRO A 7 -22.12 -8.52 10.53
CA PRO A 7 -21.30 -8.81 11.70
C PRO A 7 -20.12 -9.72 11.37
N ILE A 8 -20.30 -10.73 10.51
CA ILE A 8 -19.18 -11.61 10.10
C ILE A 8 -18.11 -10.83 9.34
N ALA A 9 -18.51 -9.95 8.40
CA ALA A 9 -17.57 -9.16 7.63
C ALA A 9 -16.81 -8.16 8.50
N VAL A 10 -17.50 -7.50 9.43
CA VAL A 10 -16.90 -6.56 10.39
C VAL A 10 -15.95 -7.30 11.33
N GLU A 11 -16.35 -8.43 11.89
CA GLU A 11 -15.51 -9.28 12.76
C GLU A 11 -14.24 -9.71 12.02
N TRP A 12 -14.36 -10.12 10.75
CA TRP A 12 -13.20 -10.49 9.93
C TRP A 12 -12.22 -9.32 9.74
N VAL A 13 -12.73 -8.12 9.47
CA VAL A 13 -11.90 -6.91 9.37
C VAL A 13 -11.17 -6.63 10.69
N PHE A 14 -11.88 -6.70 11.82
CA PHE A 14 -11.28 -6.53 13.14
C PHE A 14 -10.20 -7.59 13.42
N LEU A 15 -10.50 -8.85 13.13
CA LEU A 15 -9.60 -9.98 13.30
C LEU A 15 -8.30 -9.77 12.50
N ILE A 16 -8.39 -9.41 11.22
CA ILE A 16 -7.19 -9.19 10.39
C ILE A 16 -6.42 -7.96 10.86
N THR A 17 -7.10 -6.85 11.15
CA THR A 17 -6.43 -5.59 11.54
C THR A 17 -5.78 -5.64 12.92
N THR A 18 -6.19 -6.57 13.78
CA THR A 18 -5.62 -6.77 15.13
C THR A 18 -4.62 -7.93 15.18
N LEU A 19 -4.95 -9.10 14.61
CA LEU A 19 -4.11 -10.29 14.68
C LEU A 19 -2.94 -10.26 13.69
N ALA A 20 -3.11 -9.69 12.49
CA ALA A 20 -2.01 -9.69 11.52
C ALA A 20 -0.73 -8.99 12.05
N PRO A 21 -0.80 -7.79 12.68
CA PRO A 21 0.35 -7.19 13.37
C PRO A 21 1.02 -8.09 14.40
N LEU A 22 0.22 -8.82 15.19
CA LEU A 22 0.71 -9.63 16.30
C LEU A 22 1.36 -10.92 15.82
N ILE A 23 0.80 -11.55 14.79
CA ILE A 23 1.22 -12.87 14.35
C ILE A 23 2.27 -12.79 13.24
N PHE A 24 2.14 -11.86 12.30
CA PHE A 24 2.94 -11.89 11.06
C PHE A 24 4.28 -11.15 11.17
N THR A 25 4.39 -10.18 12.08
CA THR A 25 5.59 -9.35 12.19
C THR A 25 6.84 -10.18 12.53
N GLY A 26 7.92 -9.98 11.77
CA GLY A 26 9.20 -10.66 11.93
C GLY A 26 9.20 -12.18 11.66
N ARG A 27 8.07 -12.80 11.29
CA ARG A 27 7.98 -14.26 11.08
C ARG A 27 8.54 -14.74 9.75
N PHE A 28 8.54 -13.88 8.73
CA PHE A 28 8.80 -14.28 7.35
C PHE A 28 10.23 -14.01 6.86
N LYS A 29 11.18 -13.78 7.77
CA LYS A 29 12.58 -13.45 7.42
C LYS A 29 13.24 -14.48 6.49
N ASN A 30 12.96 -15.76 6.71
CA ASN A 30 13.52 -16.87 5.92
C ASN A 30 12.75 -17.14 4.62
N ARG A 31 11.55 -16.58 4.45
CA ARG A 31 10.70 -16.75 3.27
C ARG A 31 10.02 -15.43 2.91
N PRO A 32 10.78 -14.41 2.45
CA PRO A 32 10.27 -13.06 2.31
C PRO A 32 9.12 -12.94 1.29
N ASN A 33 9.21 -13.66 0.17
CA ASN A 33 8.15 -13.67 -0.85
C ASN A 33 6.83 -14.23 -0.31
N LEU A 34 6.89 -15.25 0.56
CA LEU A 34 5.71 -15.81 1.22
C LEU A 34 5.10 -14.78 2.19
N GLY A 35 5.95 -14.09 2.95
CA GLY A 35 5.51 -13.04 3.86
C GLY A 35 4.79 -11.91 3.14
N LEU A 36 5.35 -11.42 2.03
CA LEU A 36 4.70 -10.42 1.18
C LEU A 36 3.34 -10.91 0.69
N ALA A 37 3.26 -12.14 0.17
CA ALA A 37 2.01 -12.72 -0.32
C ALA A 37 0.95 -12.82 0.79
N ILE A 38 1.32 -13.28 1.98
CA ILE A 38 0.40 -13.43 3.13
C ILE A 38 -0.08 -12.05 3.61
N TRP A 39 0.83 -11.09 3.77
CA TRP A 39 0.48 -9.72 4.19
C TRP A 39 -0.50 -9.06 3.22
N PHE A 40 -0.22 -9.09 1.92
CA PHE A 40 -1.12 -8.49 0.93
C PHE A 40 -2.44 -9.26 0.79
N SER A 41 -2.42 -10.59 0.88
CA SER A 41 -3.65 -11.40 0.83
C SER A 41 -4.56 -11.16 2.02
N ALA A 42 -3.99 -11.07 3.23
CA ALA A 42 -4.73 -10.74 4.44
C ALA A 42 -5.39 -9.36 4.34
N PHE A 43 -4.61 -8.35 3.95
CA PHE A 43 -5.12 -7.00 3.74
C PHE A 43 -6.19 -6.91 2.67
N LEU A 44 -6.00 -7.60 1.54
CA LEU A 44 -6.99 -7.68 0.47
C LEU A 44 -8.28 -8.33 0.97
N SER A 45 -8.18 -9.43 1.72
CA SER A 45 -9.35 -10.11 2.28
C SER A 45 -10.16 -9.21 3.23
N ALA A 46 -9.47 -8.43 4.08
CA ALA A 46 -10.12 -7.45 4.95
C ALA A 46 -10.76 -6.32 4.14
N GLY A 47 -10.08 -5.82 3.09
CA GLY A 47 -10.65 -4.81 2.21
C GLY A 47 -11.92 -5.29 1.48
N VAL A 48 -11.92 -6.53 0.99
CA VAL A 48 -13.10 -7.15 0.37
C VAL A 48 -14.23 -7.32 1.38
N ALA A 49 -13.95 -7.80 2.60
CA ALA A 49 -14.95 -7.91 3.65
C ALA A 49 -15.58 -6.54 4.01
N ALA A 50 -14.75 -5.51 4.14
CA ALA A 50 -15.23 -4.15 4.38
C ALA A 50 -16.13 -3.64 3.24
N ALA A 51 -15.74 -3.87 1.98
CA ALA A 51 -16.53 -3.48 0.82
C ALA A 51 -17.89 -4.21 0.81
N ILE A 52 -17.91 -5.51 1.08
CA ILE A 52 -19.15 -6.29 1.19
C ILE A 52 -20.04 -5.73 2.30
N ALA A 53 -19.48 -5.44 3.48
CA ALA A 53 -20.24 -4.87 4.60
C ALA A 53 -20.89 -3.53 4.22
N ILE A 54 -20.15 -2.65 3.53
CA ILE A 54 -20.66 -1.34 3.07
C ILE A 54 -21.80 -1.52 2.06
N VAL A 55 -21.64 -2.39 1.05
CA VAL A 55 -22.66 -2.62 0.02
C VAL A 55 -23.93 -3.21 0.63
N VAL A 56 -23.78 -4.21 1.50
CA VAL A 56 -24.89 -4.87 2.19
C VAL A 56 -25.61 -3.90 3.12
N ALA A 57 -24.88 -3.07 3.88
CA ALA A 57 -25.47 -2.05 4.74
C ALA A 57 -26.23 -1.00 3.92
N GLY A 58 -25.66 -0.53 2.80
CA GLY A 58 -26.31 0.42 1.92
C GLY A 58 -27.60 -0.12 1.29
N TYR A 59 -27.57 -1.37 0.84
CA TYR A 59 -28.77 -2.03 0.34
C TYR A 59 -29.83 -2.18 1.44
N SER A 60 -29.45 -2.61 2.65
CA SER A 60 -30.38 -2.77 3.77
C SER A 60 -31.07 -1.47 4.15
N VAL A 61 -30.36 -0.34 4.13
CA VAL A 61 -30.93 0.99 4.37
C VAL A 61 -31.94 1.35 3.27
N PHE A 62 -31.60 1.08 2.02
CA PHE A 62 -32.47 1.37 0.88
C PHE A 62 -33.74 0.50 0.86
N GLU A 63 -33.61 -0.80 1.15
CA GLU A 63 -34.73 -1.73 1.29
C GLU A 63 -35.68 -1.28 2.40
N THR A 64 -35.15 -0.92 3.57
CA THR A 64 -35.95 -0.40 4.69
C THR A 64 -36.70 0.87 4.31
N TRP A 65 -36.05 1.77 3.57
CA TRP A 65 -36.64 3.00 3.08
C TRP A 65 -37.81 2.73 2.12
N LEU A 66 -37.66 1.79 1.16
CA LEU A 66 -38.72 1.39 0.22
C LEU A 66 -39.94 0.82 0.95
N VAL A 67 -39.73 -0.12 1.88
CA VAL A 67 -40.82 -0.78 2.61
C VAL A 67 -41.68 0.20 3.40
N ILE A 68 -41.06 1.21 4.02
CA ILE A 68 -41.76 2.25 4.79
C ILE A 68 -42.53 3.19 3.86
N HIS A 69 -42.00 3.51 2.68
CA HIS A 69 -42.70 4.36 1.70
C HIS A 69 -43.88 3.65 1.03
N GLU A 70 -43.81 2.33 0.84
CA GLU A 70 -44.89 1.54 0.24
C GLU A 70 -46.07 1.29 1.18
N ASN A 71 -45.88 1.39 2.50
CA ASN A 71 -46.94 1.18 3.51
C ASN A 71 -47.10 2.40 4.46
N PRO A 72 -47.63 3.54 3.99
CA PRO A 72 -47.70 4.78 4.77
C PRO A 72 -48.64 4.72 6.00
N GLN A 73 -49.56 3.75 6.04
CA GLN A 73 -50.65 3.70 7.03
C GLN A 73 -50.43 2.69 8.17
N GLY A 74 -49.28 2.02 8.22
CA GLY A 74 -49.00 0.99 9.23
C GLY A 74 -48.24 1.52 10.44
N GLY A 75 -48.95 2.07 11.45
CA GLY A 75 -48.61 2.07 12.89
C GLY A 75 -47.21 2.47 13.40
N GLU A 76 -46.25 2.82 12.55
CA GLU A 76 -44.87 3.13 12.92
C GLU A 76 -44.80 4.48 13.65
N PRO A 77 -43.99 4.60 14.72
CA PRO A 77 -43.75 5.88 15.36
C PRO A 77 -43.22 6.87 14.31
N TRP A 78 -43.83 8.05 14.20
CA TRP A 78 -43.44 9.08 13.23
C TRP A 78 -41.94 9.42 13.24
N LEU A 79 -41.27 9.23 14.39
CA LEU A 79 -39.82 9.36 14.55
C LEU A 79 -39.04 8.30 13.73
N LEU A 80 -39.50 7.06 13.69
CA LEU A 80 -38.85 5.99 12.93
C LEU A 80 -38.97 6.25 11.43
N ALA A 81 -40.13 6.72 10.96
CA ALA A 81 -40.35 7.14 9.58
C ALA A 81 -39.48 8.34 9.18
N LEU A 82 -39.27 9.29 10.09
CA LEU A 82 -38.38 10.43 9.88
C LEU A 82 -36.92 9.98 9.75
N VAL A 83 -36.45 9.13 10.66
CA VAL A 83 -35.06 8.64 10.68
C VAL A 83 -34.77 7.73 9.48
N SER A 84 -35.71 6.87 9.10
CA SER A 84 -35.56 6.00 7.92
C SER A 84 -35.57 6.80 6.61
N GLY A 85 -36.35 7.88 6.54
CA GLY A 85 -36.34 8.84 5.42
C GLY A 85 -34.99 9.53 5.20
N LEU A 86 -34.21 9.73 6.28
CA LEU A 86 -32.86 10.32 6.23
C LEU A 86 -31.76 9.32 5.90
N GLY A 87 -32.02 8.01 6.01
CA GLY A 87 -31.01 6.95 5.85
C GLY A 87 -30.22 7.04 4.54
N PRO A 88 -30.87 7.04 3.36
CA PRO A 88 -30.18 7.15 2.07
C PRO A 88 -29.36 8.43 1.91
N TRP A 89 -29.87 9.56 2.42
CA TRP A 89 -29.20 10.85 2.35
C TRP A 89 -27.96 10.92 3.25
N LEU A 90 -28.06 10.37 4.46
CA LEU A 90 -26.91 10.25 5.36
C LEU A 90 -25.83 9.35 4.76
N LEU A 91 -26.23 8.24 4.13
CA LEU A 91 -25.29 7.34 3.47
C LEU A 91 -24.59 8.03 2.30
N LEU A 92 -25.32 8.81 1.50
CA LEU A 92 -24.75 9.63 0.43
C LEU A 92 -23.79 10.69 0.99
N ALA A 93 -24.16 11.36 2.09
CA ALA A 93 -23.30 12.35 2.74
C ALA A 93 -21.99 11.72 3.26
N ILE A 94 -22.08 10.57 3.93
CA ILE A 94 -20.90 9.82 4.41
C ILE A 94 -20.01 9.40 3.25
N ALA A 95 -20.60 8.91 2.16
CA ALA A 95 -19.87 8.54 0.95
C ALA A 95 -19.13 9.76 0.35
N GLY A 96 -19.83 10.89 0.21
CA GLY A 96 -19.24 12.14 -0.29
C GLY A 96 -18.10 12.65 0.58
N VAL A 97 -18.28 12.68 1.91
CA VAL A 97 -17.22 13.05 2.87
C VAL A 97 -16.03 12.09 2.77
N SER A 98 -16.29 10.78 2.68
CA SER A 98 -15.23 9.77 2.56
C SER A 98 -14.41 9.96 1.29
N ILE A 99 -15.05 10.17 0.14
CA ILE A 99 -14.37 10.44 -1.13
C ILE A 99 -13.56 11.74 -1.04
N ALA A 100 -14.13 12.80 -0.46
CA ALA A 100 -13.42 14.06 -0.28
C ALA A 100 -12.16 13.92 0.58
N LEU A 101 -12.24 13.17 1.69
CA LEU A 101 -11.09 12.88 2.56
C LEU A 101 -10.02 12.04 1.86
N VAL A 102 -10.43 11.07 1.03
CA VAL A 102 -9.49 10.30 0.19
C VAL A 102 -8.80 11.22 -0.81
N ASN A 103 -9.55 12.08 -1.52
CA ASN A 103 -8.98 13.03 -2.47
C ASN A 103 -7.96 13.96 -1.82
N GLN A 104 -8.27 14.53 -0.65
CA GLN A 104 -7.36 15.38 0.13
C GLN A 104 -6.04 14.68 0.49
N LYS A 105 -6.05 13.34 0.61
CA LYS A 105 -4.84 12.56 0.90
C LYS A 105 -4.06 12.15 -0.35
N ILE A 106 -4.74 12.00 -1.48
CA ILE A 106 -4.12 11.57 -2.75
C ILE A 106 -3.49 12.75 -3.48
N GLU A 107 -4.17 13.90 -3.52
CA GLU A 107 -3.73 15.12 -4.18
C GLU A 107 -2.27 15.52 -3.86
N PRO A 108 -1.84 15.62 -2.58
CA PRO A 108 -0.46 15.96 -2.26
C PRO A 108 0.55 14.90 -2.73
N LEU A 109 0.17 13.61 -2.78
CA LEU A 109 1.06 12.56 -3.27
C LEU A 109 1.28 12.67 -4.78
N VAL A 110 0.25 13.06 -5.52
CA VAL A 110 0.31 13.24 -6.97
C VAL A 110 1.13 14.48 -7.31
N GLU A 111 0.93 15.59 -6.59
CA GLU A 111 1.70 16.82 -6.77
C GLU A 111 3.18 16.60 -6.47
N GLN A 112 3.52 16.01 -5.32
CA GLN A 112 4.91 15.68 -4.97
C GLN A 112 5.55 14.76 -6.02
N ALA A 113 4.83 13.74 -6.50
CA ALA A 113 5.34 12.86 -7.54
C ALA A 113 5.56 13.59 -8.88
N ARG A 114 4.74 14.61 -9.19
CA ARG A 114 4.87 15.43 -10.39
C ARG A 114 6.06 16.39 -10.30
N GLU A 115 6.34 16.94 -9.13
CA GLU A 115 7.48 17.86 -8.90
C GLU A 115 8.83 17.13 -8.85
N LEU A 116 8.88 15.93 -8.25
CA LEU A 116 10.12 15.16 -8.10
C LEU A 116 10.63 14.54 -9.40
N LYS A 117 9.73 14.17 -10.33
CA LYS A 117 10.09 13.57 -11.63
C LYS A 117 11.05 14.42 -12.48
N PRO A 118 10.77 15.71 -12.76
CA PRO A 118 11.67 16.54 -13.55
C PRO A 118 12.99 16.82 -12.81
N ALA A 119 12.97 16.95 -11.48
CA ALA A 119 14.19 17.16 -10.69
C ALA A 119 15.17 15.98 -10.79
N LEU A 120 14.67 14.73 -10.79
CA LEU A 120 15.50 13.53 -11.00
C LEU A 120 16.02 13.41 -12.45
N GLY A 121 15.32 13.98 -13.42
CA GLY A 121 15.73 14.04 -14.83
C GLY A 121 16.94 14.95 -15.07
N LEU A 122 17.05 16.04 -14.31
CA LEU A 122 18.05 17.10 -14.53
C LEU A 122 19.42 16.83 -13.89
N VAL A 123 19.56 15.78 -13.07
CA VAL A 123 20.80 15.46 -12.33
C VAL A 123 21.51 14.21 -12.90
N LYS A 124 21.03 13.64 -14.01
CA LYS A 124 21.61 12.43 -14.61
C LYS A 124 22.89 12.79 -15.37
N LYS A 125 24.06 12.37 -14.86
CA LYS A 125 25.35 12.64 -15.50
C LYS A 125 25.85 11.53 -16.42
N GLN A 126 25.58 10.28 -16.09
CA GLN A 126 26.11 9.14 -16.82
C GLN A 126 25.05 8.05 -16.92
N GLN A 127 24.77 7.61 -18.14
CA GLN A 127 23.89 6.49 -18.43
C GLN A 127 24.74 5.30 -18.87
N THR A 128 24.70 4.24 -18.09
CA THR A 128 25.22 2.93 -18.50
C THR A 128 24.06 1.95 -18.53
N GLU A 129 24.22 0.80 -19.17
CA GLU A 129 23.18 -0.22 -19.21
C GLU A 129 23.63 -1.45 -18.43
N TYR A 130 22.75 -1.97 -17.58
CA TYR A 130 22.95 -3.21 -16.87
C TYR A 130 21.78 -4.17 -17.15
N ARG A 131 22.05 -5.24 -17.89
CA ARG A 131 21.06 -6.30 -18.22
C ARG A 131 19.73 -5.75 -18.79
N GLY A 132 19.78 -4.77 -19.70
CA GLY A 132 18.57 -4.18 -20.28
C GLY A 132 17.99 -3.00 -19.49
N VAL A 133 18.61 -2.60 -18.38
CA VAL A 133 18.13 -1.55 -17.47
C VAL A 133 19.09 -0.37 -17.49
N SER A 134 18.57 0.84 -17.67
CA SER A 134 19.37 2.07 -17.60
C SER A 134 19.83 2.35 -16.16
N VAL A 135 21.13 2.61 -16.02
CA VAL A 135 21.81 2.97 -14.77
C VAL A 135 22.25 4.42 -14.89
N ALA A 136 21.61 5.30 -14.13
CA ALA A 136 21.90 6.72 -14.09
C ALA A 136 22.73 7.08 -12.85
N THR A 137 23.81 7.85 -13.05
CA THR A 137 24.58 8.43 -11.94
C THR A 137 24.04 9.80 -11.57
N ILE A 138 23.81 10.04 -10.28
CA ILE A 138 23.30 11.32 -9.72
C ILE A 138 24.30 11.95 -8.74
N GLU A 139 24.32 13.28 -8.66
CA GLU A 139 25.17 14.02 -7.73
C GLU A 139 24.42 14.34 -6.45
N LEU A 140 24.40 13.38 -5.52
CA LEU A 140 23.95 13.60 -4.16
C LEU A 140 25.10 13.31 -3.19
N PRO A 141 25.26 14.09 -2.10
CA PRO A 141 26.34 13.93 -1.11
C PRO A 141 26.06 12.78 -0.12
N ILE A 142 25.56 11.65 -0.63
CA ILE A 142 25.22 10.46 0.15
C ILE A 142 25.67 9.21 -0.61
N ASP A 143 26.05 8.14 0.08
CA ASP A 143 26.46 6.88 -0.54
C ASP A 143 25.24 5.95 -0.66
N GLN A 144 24.44 6.11 -1.72
CA GLN A 144 23.16 5.41 -1.88
C GLN A 144 22.89 5.00 -3.33
N ALA A 145 22.12 3.94 -3.50
CA ALA A 145 21.53 3.51 -4.74
C ALA A 145 20.07 3.18 -4.48
N PHE A 146 19.25 3.40 -5.49
CA PHE A 146 17.83 3.08 -5.44
C PHE A 146 17.30 2.88 -6.85
N THR A 147 16.13 2.26 -6.95
CA THR A 147 15.42 2.09 -8.21
C THR A 147 14.00 2.62 -8.14
N ASP A 148 13.53 3.22 -9.24
CA ASP A 148 12.14 3.63 -9.42
C ASP A 148 11.24 2.52 -10.02
N GLY A 149 11.83 1.36 -10.36
CA GLY A 149 11.21 0.22 -11.04
C GLY A 149 11.47 0.14 -12.55
N LYS A 150 12.13 1.14 -13.14
CA LYS A 150 12.54 1.14 -14.56
C LYS A 150 14.02 1.42 -14.74
N GLU A 151 14.59 2.25 -13.88
CA GLU A 151 15.98 2.63 -13.92
C GLU A 151 16.63 2.41 -12.54
N ILE A 152 17.95 2.26 -12.54
CA ILE A 152 18.77 2.20 -11.33
C ILE A 152 19.47 3.56 -11.20
N TYR A 153 19.38 4.18 -10.03
CA TYR A 153 20.06 5.42 -9.71
C TYR A 153 21.15 5.13 -8.70
N VAL A 154 22.37 5.59 -8.97
CA VAL A 154 23.51 5.45 -8.05
C VAL A 154 24.14 6.80 -7.85
N THR A 155 24.53 7.14 -6.62
CA THR A 155 25.26 8.39 -6.38
C THR A 155 26.68 8.33 -6.92
N ALA A 156 27.14 9.44 -7.52
CA ALA A 156 28.48 9.53 -8.12
C ALA A 156 29.60 9.23 -7.11
N GLN A 157 29.43 9.71 -5.88
CA GLN A 157 30.37 9.48 -4.78
C GLN A 157 30.53 7.98 -4.50
N TRP A 158 29.42 7.25 -4.44
CA TRP A 158 29.47 5.82 -4.17
C TRP A 158 29.99 5.02 -5.35
N TRP A 159 29.54 5.36 -6.56
CA TRP A 159 30.02 4.73 -7.80
C TRP A 159 31.55 4.79 -7.90
N ASN A 160 32.14 5.95 -7.61
CA ASN A 160 33.59 6.16 -7.68
C ASN A 160 34.38 5.44 -6.57
N ARG A 161 33.76 5.17 -5.42
CA ARG A 161 34.39 4.46 -4.29
C ARG A 161 34.41 2.95 -4.48
N LEU A 162 33.43 2.39 -5.18
CA LEU A 162 33.28 0.95 -5.34
C LEU A 162 34.21 0.40 -6.43
N ASN A 163 34.80 -0.77 -6.15
CA ASN A 163 35.54 -1.52 -7.16
C ASN A 163 34.59 -2.21 -8.16
N VAL A 164 35.12 -2.76 -9.25
CA VAL A 164 34.30 -3.39 -10.32
C VAL A 164 33.41 -4.51 -9.79
N GLY A 165 33.93 -5.38 -8.92
CA GLY A 165 33.14 -6.47 -8.34
C GLY A 165 32.02 -5.99 -7.41
N GLN A 166 32.27 -4.94 -6.63
CA GLN A 166 31.27 -4.32 -5.76
C GLN A 166 30.21 -3.56 -6.55
N ARG A 167 30.57 -2.91 -7.66
CA ARG A 167 29.59 -2.29 -8.57
C ARG A 167 28.67 -3.35 -9.18
N GLU A 168 29.22 -4.47 -9.64
CA GLU A 168 28.41 -5.58 -10.18
C GLU A 168 27.41 -6.10 -9.13
N GLN A 169 27.85 -6.30 -7.89
CA GLN A 169 27.00 -6.77 -6.80
C GLN A 169 25.92 -5.76 -6.42
N LEU A 170 26.25 -4.47 -6.38
CA LEU A 170 25.30 -3.39 -6.15
C LEU A 170 24.23 -3.39 -7.26
N LEU A 171 24.65 -3.42 -8.52
CA LEU A 171 23.73 -3.43 -9.65
C LEU A 171 22.86 -4.69 -9.68
N GLN A 172 23.40 -5.86 -9.31
CA GLN A 172 22.63 -7.09 -9.17
C GLN A 172 21.55 -6.96 -8.09
N HIS A 173 21.87 -6.34 -6.96
CA HIS A 173 20.92 -6.07 -5.87
C HIS A 173 19.80 -5.13 -6.33
N GLU A 174 20.13 -3.99 -6.92
CA GLU A 174 19.15 -3.02 -7.44
C GLU A 174 18.30 -3.61 -8.57
N TYR A 175 18.91 -4.41 -9.44
CA TYR A 175 18.20 -5.15 -10.48
C TYR A 175 17.20 -6.15 -9.89
N ALA A 176 17.53 -6.79 -8.75
CA ALA A 176 16.60 -7.68 -8.06
C ALA A 176 15.33 -6.94 -7.62
N HIS A 177 15.45 -5.71 -7.12
CA HIS A 177 14.30 -4.88 -6.77
C HIS A 177 13.39 -4.60 -7.97
N ILE A 178 13.97 -4.32 -9.15
CA ILE A 178 13.21 -4.13 -10.40
C ILE A 178 12.51 -5.43 -10.80
N ARG A 179 13.26 -6.53 -10.88
CA ARG A 179 12.75 -7.84 -11.33
C ARG A 179 11.61 -8.34 -10.45
N LEU A 180 11.71 -8.16 -9.14
CA LEU A 180 10.70 -8.55 -8.16
C LEU A 180 9.62 -7.48 -7.93
N ARG A 181 9.65 -6.37 -8.69
CA ARG A 181 8.69 -5.26 -8.62
C ARG A 181 8.55 -4.65 -7.21
N HIS A 182 9.62 -4.69 -6.42
CA HIS A 182 9.65 -4.16 -5.05
C HIS A 182 9.24 -2.67 -4.95
N PRO A 183 9.61 -1.77 -5.88
CA PRO A 183 9.16 -0.39 -5.84
C PRO A 183 7.63 -0.24 -5.89
N GLY A 184 6.93 -1.12 -6.64
CA GLY A 184 5.47 -1.13 -6.69
C GLY A 184 4.86 -1.56 -5.36
N LEU A 185 5.40 -2.62 -4.74
CA LEU A 185 4.94 -3.11 -3.43
C LEU A 185 5.14 -2.08 -2.33
N LYS A 186 6.32 -1.43 -2.27
CA LYS A 186 6.63 -0.36 -1.32
C LYS A 186 5.68 0.84 -1.50
N LYS A 187 5.42 1.26 -2.75
CA LYS A 187 4.45 2.32 -3.06
C LYS A 187 3.04 1.96 -2.61
N LEU A 188 2.58 0.74 -2.86
CA LEU A 188 1.26 0.28 -2.44
C LEU A 188 1.13 0.24 -0.91
N ALA A 189 2.14 -0.27 -0.21
CA ALA A 189 2.14 -0.29 1.27
C ALA A 189 2.14 1.13 1.86
N GLY A 190 2.94 2.04 1.27
CA GLY A 190 2.92 3.46 1.63
C GLY A 190 1.57 4.12 1.38
N PHE A 191 0.91 3.80 0.26
CA PHE A 191 -0.43 4.30 -0.05
C PHE A 191 -1.47 3.83 0.98
N ILE A 192 -1.48 2.54 1.33
CA ILE A 192 -2.37 1.98 2.36
C ILE A 192 -2.14 2.70 3.71
N ARG A 193 -0.87 2.95 4.06
CA ARG A 193 -0.47 3.68 5.27
C ARG A 193 -1.00 5.12 5.29
N VAL A 194 -0.98 5.83 4.16
CA VAL A 194 -1.50 7.20 4.05
C VAL A 194 -3.02 7.24 4.20
N LEU A 195 -3.73 6.28 3.59
CA LEU A 195 -5.19 6.17 3.70
C LEU A 195 -5.65 5.80 5.10
N THR A 196 -4.90 4.93 5.78
CA THR A 196 -5.30 4.36 7.08
C THR A 196 -4.26 4.60 8.18
N PRO A 197 -3.91 5.85 8.50
CA PRO A 197 -2.75 6.18 9.33
C PRO A 197 -2.87 5.71 10.79
N ASN A 198 -4.11 5.51 11.26
CA ASN A 198 -4.41 5.11 12.64
C ASN A 198 -4.48 3.60 12.83
N LEU A 199 -4.47 2.80 11.75
CA LEU A 199 -4.51 1.35 11.86
C LEU A 199 -3.11 0.79 12.17
N ALA A 200 -2.98 0.03 13.25
CA ALA A 200 -1.73 -0.66 13.59
C ALA A 200 -1.29 -1.62 12.47
N ALA A 201 -2.25 -2.29 11.83
CA ALA A 201 -1.99 -3.12 10.66
C ALA A 201 -1.34 -2.38 9.51
N SER A 202 -1.74 -1.15 9.21
CA SER A 202 -1.15 -0.42 8.06
C SER A 202 0.30 -0.01 8.34
N LYS A 203 0.60 0.31 9.61
CA LYS A 203 1.97 0.56 10.11
C LYS A 203 2.84 -0.70 9.98
N ALA A 204 2.33 -1.81 10.50
CA ALA A 204 3.03 -3.10 10.49
C ALA A 204 3.26 -3.59 9.05
N LEU A 205 2.24 -3.55 8.19
CA LEU A 205 2.35 -3.90 6.77
C LEU A 205 3.44 -3.07 6.08
N ALA A 206 3.44 -1.75 6.27
CA ALA A 206 4.44 -0.90 5.64
C ALA A 206 5.85 -1.30 6.09
N ALA A 207 6.09 -1.39 7.40
CA ALA A 207 7.40 -1.78 7.94
C ALA A 207 7.87 -3.15 7.43
N GLU A 208 6.99 -4.15 7.44
CA GLU A 208 7.29 -5.50 6.97
C GLU A 208 7.56 -5.55 5.47
N VAL A 209 6.80 -4.82 4.64
CA VAL A 209 7.07 -4.78 3.20
C VAL A 209 8.45 -4.19 2.93
N PHE A 210 8.88 -3.16 3.67
CA PHE A 210 10.25 -2.66 3.56
C PHE A 210 11.27 -3.74 3.95
N GLU A 211 11.14 -4.39 5.10
CA GLU A 211 12.11 -5.41 5.54
C GLU A 211 12.15 -6.64 4.61
N LEU A 212 10.98 -7.20 4.25
CA LEU A 212 10.88 -8.41 3.45
C LEU A 212 11.38 -8.19 2.01
N THR A 213 11.13 -7.03 1.41
CA THR A 213 11.66 -6.73 0.07
C THR A 213 13.19 -6.62 0.07
N GLU A 214 13.81 -6.09 1.12
CA GLU A 214 15.26 -6.11 1.29
C GLU A 214 15.79 -7.53 1.45
N LEU A 215 15.16 -8.36 2.27
CA LEU A 215 15.55 -9.77 2.45
C LEU A 215 15.40 -10.58 1.15
N ALA A 216 14.35 -10.34 0.37
CA ALA A 216 14.15 -10.97 -0.93
C ALA A 216 15.23 -10.56 -1.94
N ALA A 217 15.59 -9.27 -1.99
CA ALA A 217 16.67 -8.79 -2.86
C ALA A 217 18.04 -9.34 -2.44
N LYS A 218 18.32 -9.42 -1.13
CA LYS A 218 19.53 -10.07 -0.60
C LYS A 218 19.64 -11.53 -1.00
N GLY A 219 18.54 -12.28 -0.90
CA GLY A 219 18.50 -13.69 -1.31
C GLY A 219 18.73 -13.93 -2.81
N TYR A 220 18.56 -12.89 -3.64
CA TYR A 220 18.82 -12.94 -5.07
C TYR A 220 20.32 -12.71 -5.42
N CYS A 221 21.10 -12.14 -4.51
CA CYS A 221 22.54 -11.95 -4.65
C CYS A 221 23.30 -13.22 -4.23
N SER A 222 24.21 -13.71 -5.07
CA SER A 222 24.95 -14.97 -4.86
C SER A 222 26.23 -14.82 -4.02
N SER A 223 26.56 -13.62 -3.54
CA SER A 223 27.84 -13.32 -2.88
C SER A 223 27.67 -12.61 -1.53
N GLY A 224 28.51 -12.94 -0.55
CA GLY A 224 28.41 -12.49 0.85
C GLY A 224 28.71 -11.01 1.14
N TRP A 225 28.98 -10.18 0.12
CA TRP A 225 29.04 -8.73 0.30
C TRP A 225 27.67 -8.13 -0.01
N LEU A 226 27.09 -7.47 0.99
CA LEU A 226 25.84 -6.74 0.88
C LEU A 226 26.13 -5.26 1.06
N PRO A 227 25.65 -4.38 0.16
CA PRO A 227 25.79 -2.95 0.36
C PRO A 227 25.07 -2.54 1.64
N THR A 228 25.82 -2.13 2.66
CA THR A 228 25.28 -1.75 3.98
C THR A 228 24.59 -0.39 3.99
N SER A 229 24.63 0.35 2.88
CA SER A 229 24.05 1.69 2.73
C SER A 229 22.77 1.78 1.90
N VAL A 230 22.14 0.64 1.55
CA VAL A 230 20.77 0.63 1.02
C VAL A 230 19.80 0.73 2.22
N ARG A 231 19.51 1.97 2.64
CA ARG A 231 18.42 2.30 3.56
C ARG A 231 17.63 3.48 3.01
#